data_AF-A0A2V0P694-F1
#
_entry.id   AF-A0A2V0P694-F1
#
_cell.length_a   1.000
_cell.length_b   1.000
_cell.length_c   1.000
_cell.angle_alpha   90.00
_cell.angle_beta   90.00
_cell.angle_gamma   90.00
#
_symmetry.space_group_name_H-M   'P 1'
#
loop_
_entity.id
_entity.type
_entity.pdbx_description
1 polymer ?
#
loop_
_entity_poly.entity_id
_entity_poly.type
_entity_poly.pdbx_seq_one_letter_code
_entity_poly.pdbx_strand_id
1 'polypeptide(L)'
;MSALYGGDQVSALVIDLGSCLCRVGYAGDDTPKAVFPSSAGVMPRAGGGRDAFVGNTALTLCREGLEVVGAVGADDLVADWDLASRMISHAIEDRLGADPSEHALLFAEPTHAPAAASEAAVEALFEAHRPPALHLAKAAALAAAAVGMQSALVVDAGYRGTTGGHPAAAAARVGAGPAGI
;
A
#
# COMPACT_ATOMS: atom_id res chain seq x y z
N MET A 1 -26.78 9.77 -5.47
CA MET A 1 -26.59 11.16 -5.01
C MET A 1 -25.14 11.26 -4.58
N SER A 2 -24.24 11.63 -5.51
CA SER A 2 -22.84 11.88 -5.21
C SER A 2 -22.74 13.24 -4.52
N ALA A 3 -22.19 13.27 -3.32
CA ALA A 3 -21.79 14.52 -2.69
C ALA A 3 -20.56 15.05 -3.45
N LEU A 4 -20.80 15.77 -4.53
CA LEU A 4 -19.79 16.59 -5.20
C LEU A 4 -19.55 17.83 -4.32
N TYR A 5 -18.62 17.73 -3.37
CA TYR A 5 -18.12 18.92 -2.67
C TYR A 5 -17.09 19.59 -3.59
N GLY A 6 -17.39 20.81 -4.02
CA GLY A 6 -16.57 21.55 -4.96
C GLY A 6 -15.24 21.99 -4.37
N GLY A 7 -14.18 21.77 -5.15
CA GLY A 7 -12.87 22.42 -5.03
C GLY A 7 -11.76 21.49 -5.49
N ASP A 8 -11.42 21.47 -6.78
CA ASP A 8 -10.10 21.09 -7.35
C ASP A 8 -9.32 19.91 -6.70
N GLN A 9 -10.01 18.90 -6.19
CA GLN A 9 -9.39 17.85 -5.40
C GLN A 9 -8.96 16.70 -6.29
N VAL A 10 -7.67 16.66 -6.59
CA VAL A 10 -6.98 15.39 -6.82
C VAL A 10 -7.23 14.51 -5.59
N SER A 11 -8.05 13.46 -5.74
CA SER A 11 -8.33 12.52 -4.65
C SER A 11 -7.06 11.73 -4.32
N ALA A 12 -6.70 11.65 -3.04
CA ALA A 12 -5.56 10.83 -2.62
C ALA A 12 -5.86 9.34 -2.81
N LEU A 13 -4.84 8.55 -3.12
CA LEU A 13 -4.94 7.09 -3.17
C LEU A 13 -4.50 6.52 -1.83
N VAL A 14 -5.34 5.67 -1.23
CA VAL A 14 -5.07 4.97 0.01
C VAL A 14 -4.56 3.57 -0.30
N ILE A 15 -3.39 3.23 0.21
CA ILE A 15 -2.69 1.96 0.00
C ILE A 15 -2.56 1.24 1.33
N ASP A 16 -3.12 0.04 1.41
CA ASP A 16 -2.97 -0.91 2.50
C ASP A 16 -2.36 -2.20 1.94
N LEU A 17 -1.04 -2.36 2.15
CA LEU A 17 -0.29 -3.55 1.73
C LEU A 17 -0.12 -4.49 2.93
N GLY A 18 -1.17 -5.24 3.25
CA GLY A 18 -1.14 -6.25 4.30
C GLY A 18 -0.40 -7.53 3.88
N SER A 19 -0.11 -8.42 4.82
CA SER A 19 0.62 -9.67 4.53
C SER A 19 -0.16 -10.71 3.74
N CYS A 20 -1.48 -10.58 3.64
CA CYS A 20 -2.35 -11.46 2.84
C CYS A 20 -2.96 -10.77 1.63
N LEU A 21 -3.43 -9.53 1.79
CA LEU A 21 -4.17 -8.78 0.78
C LEU A 21 -3.58 -7.39 0.61
N CYS A 22 -3.42 -6.99 -0.65
CA CYS A 22 -3.16 -5.62 -1.05
C CYS A 22 -4.51 -4.98 -1.38
N ARG A 23 -4.76 -3.82 -0.78
CA ARG A 23 -5.98 -3.04 -0.95
C ARG A 23 -5.61 -1.61 -1.34
N VAL A 24 -6.22 -1.12 -2.42
CA VAL A 24 -6.02 0.27 -2.88
C VAL A 24 -7.35 0.87 -3.33
N GLY A 25 -7.58 2.14 -3.01
CA GLY A 25 -8.78 2.88 -3.39
C GLY A 25 -8.61 4.39 -3.28
N TYR A 26 -9.60 5.14 -3.73
CA TYR A 26 -9.63 6.59 -3.57
C TYR A 26 -10.07 6.95 -2.15
N ALA A 27 -9.47 8.00 -1.60
CA ALA A 27 -9.93 8.59 -0.35
C ALA A 27 -11.39 9.03 -0.48
N GLY A 28 -12.21 8.65 0.50
CA GLY A 28 -13.64 8.95 0.52
C GLY A 28 -14.55 7.90 -0.13
N ASP A 29 -14.00 6.88 -0.80
CA ASP A 29 -14.79 5.75 -1.28
C ASP A 29 -15.21 4.80 -0.13
N ASP A 30 -16.38 4.18 -0.27
CA ASP A 30 -16.91 3.22 0.71
C ASP A 30 -16.08 1.93 0.81
N THR A 31 -15.41 1.54 -0.28
CA THR A 31 -14.64 0.28 -0.39
C THR A 31 -13.43 0.46 -1.31
N PRO A 32 -12.32 -0.27 -1.06
CA PRO A 32 -11.17 -0.27 -1.97
C PRO A 32 -11.58 -0.80 -3.35
N LYS A 33 -11.04 -0.19 -4.42
CA LYS A 33 -11.33 -0.58 -5.81
C LYS A 33 -10.46 -1.75 -6.28
N ALA A 34 -9.26 -1.88 -5.72
CA ALA A 34 -8.38 -3.01 -5.94
C ALA A 34 -8.24 -3.82 -4.65
N VAL A 35 -8.55 -5.12 -4.70
CA VAL A 35 -8.31 -6.08 -3.61
C VAL A 35 -7.80 -7.39 -4.22
N PHE A 36 -6.54 -7.73 -3.94
CA PHE A 36 -5.89 -8.93 -4.49
C PHE A 36 -4.84 -9.47 -3.51
N PRO A 37 -4.35 -10.71 -3.70
CA PRO A 37 -3.33 -11.28 -2.83
C PRO A 37 -2.05 -10.43 -2.80
N SER A 38 -1.44 -10.24 -1.63
CA SER A 38 -0.11 -9.62 -1.48
C SER A 38 1.04 -10.56 -1.86
N SER A 39 0.78 -11.43 -2.83
CA SER A 39 1.72 -12.37 -3.42
C SER A 39 1.62 -12.33 -4.93
N ALA A 40 2.74 -12.64 -5.58
CA ALA A 40 2.85 -12.68 -7.02
C ALA A 40 3.53 -13.98 -7.44
N GLY A 41 3.18 -14.43 -8.64
CA GLY A 41 3.95 -15.47 -9.31
C GLY A 41 5.19 -14.82 -9.91
N VAL A 42 6.37 -15.36 -9.67
CA VAL A 42 7.64 -14.83 -10.15
C VAL A 42 8.38 -15.90 -10.94
N MET A 43 8.93 -15.51 -12.09
CA MET A 43 9.66 -16.40 -12.97
C MET A 43 10.95 -15.72 -13.46
N PRO A 44 12.07 -16.45 -13.53
CA PRO A 44 13.30 -15.92 -14.11
C PRO A 44 13.09 -15.54 -15.58
N ARG A 45 13.59 -14.37 -15.98
CA ARG A 45 13.56 -13.94 -17.38
C ARG A 45 14.84 -14.33 -18.11
N ALA A 46 14.71 -14.84 -19.33
CA ALA A 46 15.86 -15.05 -20.21
C ALA A 46 16.53 -13.71 -20.53
N GLY A 47 17.77 -13.52 -20.06
CA GLY A 47 18.50 -12.24 -20.16
C GLY A 47 18.68 -11.49 -18.83
N GLY A 48 18.21 -12.05 -17.71
CA GLY A 48 18.33 -11.46 -16.38
C GLY A 48 17.07 -10.74 -15.92
N GLY A 49 16.90 -10.64 -14.60
CA GLY A 49 15.69 -10.09 -13.98
C GLY A 49 14.58 -11.13 -13.74
N ARG A 50 13.42 -10.65 -13.28
CA ARG A 50 12.29 -11.47 -12.84
C ARG A 50 10.98 -10.91 -13.38
N ASP A 51 10.25 -11.71 -14.16
CA ASP A 51 8.86 -11.39 -14.52
C ASP A 51 7.98 -11.73 -13.30
N ALA A 52 7.11 -10.81 -12.88
CA ALA A 52 6.14 -11.01 -11.82
C ALA A 52 4.74 -10.80 -12.35
N PHE A 53 3.88 -11.74 -12.00
CA PHE A 53 2.47 -11.78 -12.34
C PHE A 53 1.70 -11.44 -11.07
N VAL A 54 1.07 -10.26 -11.06
CA VAL A 54 0.32 -9.72 -9.93
C VAL A 54 -1.18 -9.77 -10.21
N GLY A 55 -1.98 -9.92 -9.15
CA GLY A 55 -3.43 -9.84 -9.21
C GLY A 55 -4.12 -11.20 -9.08
N ASN A 56 -5.45 -11.20 -8.99
CA ASN A 56 -6.23 -12.40 -8.64
C ASN A 56 -6.06 -13.55 -9.65
N THR A 57 -5.91 -13.24 -10.93
CA THR A 57 -5.77 -14.24 -12.00
C THR A 57 -4.32 -14.67 -12.22
N ALA A 58 -3.35 -13.94 -11.67
CA ALA A 58 -1.94 -14.23 -11.91
C ALA A 58 -1.52 -15.58 -11.34
N LEU A 59 -2.07 -15.94 -10.17
CA LEU A 59 -1.77 -17.14 -9.41
C LEU A 59 -2.65 -18.35 -9.79
N THR A 60 -3.71 -18.15 -10.58
CA THR A 60 -4.61 -19.26 -11.00
C THR A 60 -4.07 -20.04 -12.19
N LEU A 61 -3.10 -19.48 -12.93
CA LEU A 61 -2.47 -20.13 -14.07
C LEU A 61 -1.20 -20.86 -13.63
N CYS A 62 -1.24 -22.20 -13.68
CA CYS A 62 -0.05 -23.02 -13.48
C CYS A 62 0.94 -22.78 -14.63
N ARG A 63 2.13 -22.31 -14.31
CA ARG A 63 3.25 -22.12 -15.23
C ARG A 63 4.45 -22.88 -14.69
N GLU A 64 5.11 -23.66 -15.53
CA GLU A 64 6.32 -24.39 -15.13
C GLU A 64 7.41 -23.40 -14.71
N GLY A 65 8.03 -23.62 -13.54
CA GLY A 65 9.07 -22.74 -12.99
C GLY A 65 8.57 -21.45 -12.34
N LEU A 66 7.26 -21.28 -12.14
CA LEU A 66 6.67 -20.16 -11.41
C LEU A 66 6.78 -20.37 -9.89
N GLU A 67 7.38 -19.42 -9.18
CA GLU A 67 7.43 -19.39 -7.73
C GLU A 67 6.43 -18.36 -7.18
N VAL A 68 5.70 -18.68 -6.11
CA VAL A 68 4.81 -17.71 -5.46
C VAL A 68 5.55 -17.05 -4.31
N VAL A 69 5.75 -15.74 -4.41
CA VAL A 69 6.46 -14.95 -3.41
C VAL A 69 5.60 -13.79 -2.93
N GLY A 70 5.75 -13.41 -1.65
CA GLY A 70 5.05 -12.27 -1.05
C GLY A 70 5.98 -11.08 -0.86
N ALA A 71 5.46 -9.86 -0.99
CA ALA A 71 6.23 -8.63 -0.77
C ALA A 71 6.43 -8.32 0.72
N VAL A 72 5.55 -8.85 1.58
CA VAL A 72 5.54 -8.60 3.03
C VAL A 72 6.17 -9.78 3.78
N GLY A 73 7.14 -9.44 4.64
CA GLY A 73 7.92 -10.36 5.47
C GLY A 73 7.13 -10.98 6.62
N ALA A 74 7.85 -11.74 7.45
CA ALA A 74 7.27 -12.45 8.59
C ALA A 74 6.88 -11.52 9.77
N ASP A 75 7.46 -10.33 9.81
CA ASP A 75 7.24 -9.27 10.81
C ASP A 75 6.18 -8.25 10.36
N ASP A 76 5.41 -8.57 9.31
CA ASP A 76 4.43 -7.70 8.65
C ASP A 76 5.03 -6.41 8.05
N LEU A 77 6.36 -6.31 7.92
CA LEU A 77 7.03 -5.22 7.19
C LEU A 77 7.28 -5.62 5.73
N VAL A 78 7.31 -4.64 4.83
CA VAL A 78 7.66 -4.89 3.43
C VAL A 78 9.14 -5.30 3.34
N ALA A 79 9.38 -6.50 2.82
CA ALA A 79 10.72 -7.09 2.69
C ALA A 79 11.25 -7.03 1.25
N ASP A 80 10.37 -6.99 0.25
CA ASP A 80 10.70 -6.86 -1.17
C ASP A 80 9.95 -5.65 -1.74
N TRP A 81 10.62 -4.48 -1.75
CA TRP A 81 10.04 -3.24 -2.24
C TRP A 81 9.88 -3.21 -3.76
N ASP A 82 10.73 -3.91 -4.51
CA ASP A 82 10.56 -4.03 -5.97
C ASP A 82 9.22 -4.73 -6.28
N LEU A 83 8.92 -5.81 -5.56
CA LEU A 83 7.66 -6.50 -5.71
C LEU A 83 6.48 -5.68 -5.18
N ALA A 84 6.64 -5.00 -4.04
CA ALA A 84 5.61 -4.12 -3.49
C ALA A 84 5.23 -3.01 -4.47
N SER A 85 6.21 -2.33 -5.06
CA SER A 85 5.98 -1.26 -6.05
C SER A 85 5.27 -1.79 -7.29
N ARG A 86 5.60 -3.00 -7.75
CA ARG A 86 4.84 -3.65 -8.84
C ARG A 86 3.40 -3.97 -8.46
N MET A 87 3.15 -4.35 -7.20
CA MET A 87 1.80 -4.57 -6.70
C MET A 87 1.01 -3.26 -6.64
N ILE A 88 1.64 -2.18 -6.19
CA ILE A 88 1.03 -0.86 -6.11
C ILE A 88 0.75 -0.32 -7.51
N SER A 89 1.69 -0.43 -8.47
CA SER A 89 1.44 -0.08 -9.87
C SER A 89 0.30 -0.89 -10.48
N HIS A 90 0.26 -2.21 -10.26
CA HIS A 90 -0.88 -3.02 -10.70
C HIS A 90 -2.21 -2.49 -10.14
N ALA A 91 -2.24 -2.13 -8.86
CA ALA A 91 -3.43 -1.58 -8.24
C ALA A 91 -3.82 -0.22 -8.87
N ILE A 92 -2.89 0.73 -8.94
CA ILE A 92 -3.19 2.10 -9.36
C ILE A 92 -3.42 2.19 -10.87
N GLU A 93 -2.51 1.65 -11.67
CA GLU A 93 -2.52 1.79 -13.12
C GLU A 93 -3.51 0.79 -13.76
N ASP A 94 -3.41 -0.50 -13.44
CA ASP A 94 -4.25 -1.51 -14.12
C ASP A 94 -5.68 -1.61 -13.55
N ARG A 95 -5.86 -1.42 -12.23
CA ARG A 95 -7.17 -1.62 -11.59
C ARG A 95 -7.95 -0.32 -11.45
N LEU A 96 -7.30 0.79 -11.08
CA LEU A 96 -7.94 2.09 -10.93
C LEU A 96 -7.88 2.92 -12.23
N GLY A 97 -6.93 2.64 -13.14
CA GLY A 97 -6.76 3.43 -14.36
C GLY A 97 -6.21 4.84 -14.10
N ALA A 98 -5.47 5.01 -12.99
CA ALA A 98 -4.94 6.28 -12.54
C ALA A 98 -3.42 6.38 -12.74
N ASP A 99 -2.90 7.60 -12.83
CA ASP A 99 -1.46 7.86 -12.82
C ASP A 99 -1.02 8.19 -11.38
N PRO A 100 -0.14 7.38 -10.75
CA PRO A 100 0.28 7.66 -9.39
C PRO A 100 1.00 9.01 -9.20
N SER A 101 1.59 9.57 -10.26
CA SER A 101 2.25 10.89 -10.21
C SER A 101 1.28 12.06 -10.20
N GLU A 102 0.01 11.81 -10.50
CA GLU A 102 -1.07 12.80 -10.43
C GLU A 102 -1.80 12.78 -9.09
N HIS A 103 -1.51 11.84 -8.18
CA HIS A 103 -2.27 11.62 -6.94
C HIS A 103 -1.39 11.55 -5.68
N ALA A 104 -1.78 12.28 -4.63
CA ALA A 104 -1.15 12.09 -3.32
C ALA A 104 -1.39 10.66 -2.80
N LEU A 105 -0.41 10.06 -2.14
CA LEU A 105 -0.52 8.71 -1.60
C LEU A 105 -0.63 8.74 -0.08
N LEU A 106 -1.52 7.92 0.48
CA LEU A 106 -1.54 7.57 1.89
C LEU A 106 -1.22 6.07 2.00
N PHE A 107 -0.13 5.73 2.68
CA PHE A 107 0.28 4.35 2.87
C PHE A 107 0.09 3.94 4.34
N ALA A 108 -0.67 2.86 4.54
CA ALA A 108 -0.93 2.26 5.84
C ALA A 108 0.26 1.38 6.25
N GLU A 109 1.07 1.85 7.19
CA GLU A 109 2.19 1.07 7.73
C GLU A 109 1.79 0.35 9.03
N PRO A 110 2.42 -0.79 9.36
CA PRO A 110 2.18 -1.47 10.62
C PRO A 110 2.45 -0.59 11.84
N THR A 111 1.67 -0.80 12.91
CA THR A 111 1.77 0.03 14.12
C THR A 111 3.18 -0.01 14.72
N HIS A 112 3.81 -1.19 14.72
CA HIS A 112 5.16 -1.43 15.22
C HIS A 112 6.27 -1.09 14.21
N ALA A 113 5.95 -0.54 13.03
CA ALA A 113 6.97 -0.17 12.04
C ALA A 113 8.00 0.80 12.64
N PRO A 114 9.30 0.46 12.63
CA PRO A 114 10.37 1.36 13.07
C PRO A 114 10.61 2.46 12.04
N ALA A 115 11.25 3.55 12.46
CA ALA A 115 11.54 4.69 11.57
C ALA A 115 12.29 4.29 10.30
N ALA A 116 13.21 3.32 10.37
CA ALA A 116 13.94 2.83 9.20
C ALA A 116 13.02 2.18 8.16
N ALA A 117 11.96 1.49 8.58
CA ALA A 117 10.98 0.92 7.65
C ALA A 117 10.13 2.01 7.00
N SER A 118 9.75 3.05 7.77
CA SER A 118 9.06 4.22 7.24
C SER A 118 9.93 4.98 6.22
N GLU A 119 11.23 5.13 6.48
CA GLU A 119 12.17 5.78 5.57
C GLU A 119 12.34 4.97 4.27
N ALA A 120 12.47 3.65 4.35
CA ALA A 120 12.51 2.77 3.18
C ALA A 120 11.20 2.85 2.36
N ALA A 121 10.04 2.93 3.03
CA ALA A 121 8.76 3.10 2.37
C ALA A 121 8.66 4.44 1.61
N VAL A 122 9.10 5.52 2.25
CA VAL A 122 9.13 6.85 1.61
C VAL A 122 10.02 6.82 0.37
N GLU A 123 11.24 6.32 0.49
CA GLU A 123 12.19 6.24 -0.62
C GLU A 123 11.61 5.41 -1.79
N ALA A 124 11.18 4.18 -1.52
CA ALA A 124 10.67 3.28 -2.54
C ALA A 124 9.43 3.83 -3.26
N LEU A 125 8.48 4.42 -2.52
CA LEU A 125 7.26 4.98 -3.11
C LEU A 125 7.54 6.25 -3.92
N PHE A 126 8.42 7.14 -3.46
CA PHE A 126 8.80 8.31 -4.25
C PHE A 126 9.57 7.94 -5.51
N GLU A 127 10.50 6.98 -5.43
CA GLU A 127 11.29 6.55 -6.58
C GLU A 127 10.42 5.86 -7.63
N ALA A 128 9.57 4.92 -7.22
CA ALA A 128 8.76 4.12 -8.13
C ALA A 128 7.58 4.90 -8.72
N HIS A 129 6.90 5.72 -7.91
CA HIS A 129 5.58 6.25 -8.25
C HIS A 129 5.54 7.78 -8.39
N ARG A 130 6.57 8.48 -7.90
CA ARG A 130 6.72 9.94 -7.98
C ARG A 130 5.44 10.71 -7.62
N PRO A 131 4.75 10.38 -6.52
CA PRO A 131 3.54 11.10 -6.15
C PRO A 131 3.87 12.55 -5.77
N PRO A 132 2.93 13.49 -5.92
CA PRO A 132 3.11 14.88 -5.51
C PRO A 132 3.28 15.03 -3.99
N ALA A 133 2.72 14.09 -3.21
CA ALA A 133 2.87 14.02 -1.76
C ALA A 133 2.66 12.60 -1.25
N LEU A 134 3.29 12.25 -0.13
CA LEU A 134 3.13 10.97 0.55
C LEU A 134 2.89 11.18 2.04
N HIS A 135 1.92 10.44 2.59
CA HIS A 135 1.68 10.34 4.02
C HIS A 135 1.74 8.88 4.48
N LEU A 136 2.52 8.62 5.52
CA LEU A 136 2.52 7.34 6.22
C LEU A 136 1.65 7.43 7.47
N ALA A 137 0.69 6.51 7.58
CA ALA A 137 -0.21 6.43 8.71
C ALA A 137 -0.16 5.04 9.35
N LYS A 138 -0.11 5.00 10.68
CA LYS A 138 -0.15 3.74 11.43
C LYS A 138 -1.52 3.08 11.24
N ALA A 139 -1.54 1.79 10.90
CA ALA A 139 -2.76 1.02 10.70
C ALA A 139 -3.75 1.12 11.88
N ALA A 140 -3.27 1.10 13.13
CA ALA A 140 -4.12 1.31 14.31
C ALA A 140 -4.79 2.70 14.36
N ALA A 141 -4.10 3.75 13.91
CA ALA A 141 -4.69 5.08 13.84
C ALA A 141 -5.78 5.15 12.76
N LEU A 142 -5.54 4.53 11.59
CA LEU A 142 -6.53 4.45 10.51
C LEU A 142 -7.77 3.64 10.94
N ALA A 143 -7.58 2.51 11.63
CA ALA A 143 -8.66 1.69 12.14
C ALA A 143 -9.52 2.43 13.18
N ALA A 144 -8.89 3.17 14.10
CA ALA A 144 -9.61 4.00 15.07
C ALA A 144 -10.38 5.14 14.39
N ALA A 145 -9.77 5.79 13.39
CA ALA A 145 -10.40 6.84 12.61
C ALA A 145 -11.63 6.34 11.84
N ALA A 146 -11.58 5.12 11.29
CA ALA A 146 -12.70 4.52 10.55
C ALA A 146 -13.97 4.35 11.40
N VAL A 147 -13.84 4.24 12.73
CA VAL A 147 -14.97 4.16 13.67
C VAL A 147 -15.21 5.47 14.44
N GLY A 148 -14.55 6.56 14.06
CA GLY A 148 -14.72 7.89 14.67
C GLY A 148 -14.14 8.00 16.08
N MET A 149 -13.20 7.13 16.46
CA MET A 149 -12.62 7.10 17.80
C MET A 149 -11.27 7.82 17.84
N GLN A 150 -11.15 8.83 18.71
CA GLN A 150 -9.89 9.54 18.94
C GLN A 150 -8.94 8.79 19.89
N SER A 151 -9.50 7.99 20.79
CA SER A 151 -8.77 7.16 21.77
C SER A 151 -9.37 5.77 21.79
N ALA A 152 -8.55 4.76 21.50
CA ALA A 152 -8.96 3.36 21.45
C ALA A 152 -7.76 2.44 21.71
N LEU A 153 -8.02 1.21 22.14
CA LEU A 153 -7.08 0.11 21.93
C LEU A 153 -7.51 -0.62 20.67
N VAL A 154 -6.68 -0.57 19.63
CA VAL A 154 -6.91 -1.33 18.41
C VAL A 154 -6.19 -2.66 18.55
N VAL A 155 -6.92 -3.75 18.30
CA VAL A 155 -6.38 -5.10 18.20
C VAL A 155 -6.67 -5.58 16.79
N ASP A 156 -5.63 -5.70 15.97
CA ASP A 156 -5.72 -6.18 14.60
C ASP A 156 -5.25 -7.64 14.54
N ALA A 157 -6.18 -8.55 14.25
CA ALA A 157 -5.92 -9.98 14.09
C ALA A 157 -5.83 -10.30 12.59
N GLY A 158 -4.63 -10.10 12.04
CA GLY A 158 -4.32 -10.31 10.63
C GLY A 158 -3.93 -11.75 10.29
N TYR A 159 -3.35 -11.92 9.10
CA TYR A 159 -2.99 -13.23 8.57
C TYR A 159 -1.79 -13.86 9.26
N ARG A 160 -0.69 -13.11 9.45
CA ARG A 160 0.54 -13.64 10.07
C ARG A 160 0.58 -13.50 11.57
N GLY A 161 -0.13 -12.52 12.12
CA GLY A 161 -0.05 -12.20 13.54
C GLY A 161 -1.19 -11.31 14.01
N THR A 162 -1.19 -11.06 15.31
CA THR A 162 -2.08 -10.12 15.96
C THR A 162 -1.26 -8.95 16.49
N THR A 163 -1.60 -7.72 16.09
CA THR A 163 -0.94 -6.50 16.56
C THR A 163 -1.87 -5.68 17.43
N GLY A 164 -1.31 -5.02 18.44
CA GLY A 164 -2.04 -4.11 19.34
C GLY A 164 -1.46 -2.71 19.24
N GLY A 165 -2.31 -1.68 19.22
CA GLY A 165 -1.88 -0.30 19.03
C GLY A 165 -2.81 0.74 19.65
N HIS A 166 -2.23 1.81 20.18
CA HIS A 166 -2.98 3.00 20.58
C HIS A 166 -2.89 4.07 19.46
N PRO A 167 -3.99 4.69 19.03
CA PRO A 167 -4.02 5.60 17.88
C PRO A 167 -3.21 6.89 18.10
N ALA A 168 -2.96 7.29 19.35
CA ALA A 168 -2.16 8.47 19.68
C ALA A 168 -0.65 8.37 19.35
N ALA A 169 -0.15 7.23 18.86
CA ALA A 169 1.23 7.11 18.39
C ALA A 169 1.46 7.73 16.99
N ALA A 170 0.43 8.31 16.36
CA ALA A 170 0.51 8.89 15.03
C ALA A 170 1.08 10.33 15.05
N ALA A 171 2.41 10.45 15.17
CA ALA A 171 3.10 11.63 14.67
C ALA A 171 3.27 11.48 13.15
N ALA A 172 2.50 12.25 12.38
CA ALA A 172 2.57 12.28 10.93
C ALA A 172 3.97 12.71 10.45
N ARG A 173 4.62 11.88 9.63
CA ARG A 173 5.69 12.36 8.74
C ARG A 173 5.05 12.69 7.40
N VAL A 174 5.11 13.97 7.02
CA VAL A 174 4.70 14.44 5.69
C VAL A 174 5.98 14.59 4.88
N GLY A 175 6.13 13.77 3.85
CA GLY A 175 7.16 13.98 2.83
C GLY A 175 6.56 14.82 1.71
N ALA A 176 7.00 16.06 1.55
CA ALA A 176 6.74 16.81 0.34
C ALA A 176 7.78 16.40 -0.71
N GLY A 177 7.35 16.05 -1.92
CA GLY A 177 8.28 15.86 -3.04
C GLY A 177 9.08 17.14 -3.32
N PRO A 178 10.26 17.07 -3.92
CA PRO A 178 10.98 18.26 -4.35
C PRO A 178 10.07 19.03 -5.33
N ALA A 179 9.72 20.26 -4.97
CA ALA A 179 9.10 21.19 -5.90
C ALA A 179 10.09 21.39 -7.06
N GLY A 180 9.76 20.87 -8.23
CA GLY A 180 10.58 21.04 -9.43
C GLY A 180 10.85 22.52 -9.70
N ILE A 181 12.13 22.84 -9.86
CA ILE A 181 12.66 24.01 -10.57
C ILE A 181 13.15 23.55 -11.94
#